data_AF-A0A9D3Z2B5-F1
#
_entry.id   AF-A0A9D3Z2B5-F1
#
_cell.length_a   1.000
_cell.length_b   1.000
_cell.length_c   1.000
_cell.angle_alpha   90.00
_cell.angle_beta   90.00
_cell.angle_gamma   90.00
#
_symmetry.space_group_name_H-M   'P 1'
#
loop_
_entity.id
_entity.type
_entity.pdbx_description
1 polymer ?
#
loop_
_entity_poly.entity_id
_entity_poly.type
_entity_poly.pdbx_seq_one_letter_code
_entity_poly.pdbx_strand_id
1 'polypeptide(L)'
;MEWDKVEDLSQITSYIYRFHSDGEIVMDWMDVGLKVTISNVNLKLKSGRTYTAEVKAVNGGGFNSSRVHSSLIIVSEPPVLTGQPVSAVFKQGQLTLDWNNVFNIISGIPHHYSLVVGSRDGFSDVVDVSYTRDHLYDVSVPASTLVSSDLNELFVKITCTYNTGLFSIYSTTYKVLLLLHFKLI
;
A
#
# COMPACT_ATOMS: atom_id res chain seq x y z
N MET A 1 17.97 -10.61 9.45
CA MET A 1 18.86 -10.46 8.28
C MET A 1 19.89 -11.56 8.34
N GLU A 2 20.27 -12.09 7.19
CA GLU A 2 21.33 -13.09 7.00
C GLU A 2 22.27 -12.57 5.90
N TRP A 3 23.54 -12.98 5.95
CA TRP A 3 24.54 -12.65 4.93
C TRP A 3 25.52 -13.80 4.73
N ASP A 4 26.17 -13.81 3.57
CA ASP A 4 27.18 -14.81 3.24
C ASP A 4 28.50 -14.56 3.97
N LYS A 5 29.23 -15.64 4.24
CA LYS A 5 30.59 -15.54 4.77
C LYS A 5 31.53 -14.95 3.72
N VAL A 6 32.54 -14.27 4.22
CA VAL A 6 33.60 -13.67 3.41
C VAL A 6 34.93 -14.21 3.93
N GLU A 7 35.86 -14.46 3.02
CA GLU A 7 37.20 -14.96 3.35
C GLU A 7 38.24 -13.83 3.23
N ASP A 8 39.26 -13.89 4.08
CA ASP A 8 40.40 -12.97 4.08
C ASP A 8 41.65 -13.71 4.57
N LEU A 9 42.82 -13.38 4.02
CA LEU A 9 44.09 -14.03 4.38
C LEU A 9 44.46 -13.84 5.85
N SER A 10 44.08 -12.71 6.45
CA SER A 10 44.27 -12.42 7.87
C SER A 10 43.14 -12.96 8.77
N GLN A 11 42.22 -13.73 8.18
CA GLN A 11 40.99 -14.28 8.79
C GLN A 11 40.00 -13.21 9.22
N ILE A 12 38.71 -13.52 9.10
CA ILE A 12 37.65 -12.66 9.65
C ILE A 12 37.58 -12.89 11.15
N THR A 13 37.58 -11.80 11.93
CA THR A 13 37.47 -11.82 13.39
C THR A 13 36.06 -11.49 13.86
N SER A 14 35.36 -10.60 13.17
CA SER A 14 33.95 -10.30 13.43
C SER A 14 33.21 -9.75 12.23
N TYR A 15 31.89 -9.72 12.33
CA TYR A 15 31.01 -8.91 11.52
C TYR A 15 30.46 -7.78 12.39
N ILE A 16 30.35 -6.60 11.80
CA ILE A 16 29.64 -5.48 12.40
C ILE A 16 28.51 -5.04 11.48
N TYR A 17 27.38 -4.69 12.08
CA TYR A 17 26.19 -4.28 11.34
C TYR A 17 25.60 -2.99 11.91
N ARG A 18 24.86 -2.24 11.08
CA ARG A 18 24.12 -1.05 11.51
C ARG A 18 22.77 -0.97 10.83
N PHE A 19 21.86 -0.18 11.41
CA PHE A 19 20.60 0.20 10.80
C PHE A 19 20.51 1.70 10.64
N HIS A 20 20.09 2.15 9.47
CA HIS A 20 19.78 3.56 9.22
C HIS A 20 18.51 3.70 8.39
N SER A 21 17.92 4.89 8.45
CA SER A 21 16.71 5.23 7.72
C SER A 21 16.79 6.68 7.28
N ASP A 22 16.59 6.93 6.00
CA ASP A 22 16.63 8.27 5.40
C ASP A 22 17.90 9.08 5.76
N GLY A 23 19.03 8.39 5.95
CA GLY A 23 20.32 8.99 6.35
C GLY A 23 20.53 9.15 7.86
N GLU A 24 19.50 8.92 8.68
CA GLU A 24 19.59 8.93 10.14
C GLU A 24 20.02 7.56 10.68
N ILE A 25 20.98 7.54 11.61
CA ILE A 25 21.39 6.32 12.30
C ILE A 25 20.29 5.92 13.29
N VAL A 26 19.71 4.74 13.06
CA VAL A 26 18.72 4.12 13.95
C VAL A 26 19.42 3.26 15.00
N MET A 27 20.48 2.59 14.57
CA MET A 27 21.41 1.82 15.39
C MET A 27 22.78 1.91 14.75
N ASP A 28 23.77 2.38 15.50
CA ASP A 28 25.14 2.46 15.00
C ASP A 28 25.78 1.07 14.90
N TRP A 29 26.99 1.00 14.35
CA TRP A 29 27.73 -0.24 14.18
C TRP A 29 27.82 -1.05 15.48
N MET A 30 27.32 -2.28 15.42
CA MET A 30 27.36 -3.25 16.52
C MET A 30 28.07 -4.52 16.06
N ASP A 31 29.02 -4.98 16.87
CA ASP A 31 29.75 -6.23 16.65
C ASP A 31 28.92 -7.45 17.07
N VAL A 32 28.90 -8.48 16.22
CA VAL A 32 28.18 -9.74 16.46
C VAL A 32 29.09 -10.97 16.43
N GLY A 33 30.40 -10.77 16.47
CA GLY A 33 31.41 -11.80 16.27
C GLY A 33 31.25 -12.45 14.90
N LEU A 34 31.43 -13.76 14.82
CA LEU A 34 31.33 -14.53 13.57
C LEU A 34 29.91 -14.96 13.21
N LYS A 35 28.88 -14.39 13.86
CA LYS A 35 27.49 -14.65 13.49
C LYS A 35 27.24 -14.10 12.10
N VAL A 36 26.46 -14.84 11.30
CA VAL A 36 26.04 -14.45 9.95
C VAL A 36 24.55 -14.13 9.86
N THR A 37 23.87 -14.11 11.02
CA THR A 37 22.46 -13.78 11.15
C THR A 37 22.23 -12.87 12.35
N ILE A 38 21.29 -11.94 12.19
CA ILE A 38 20.81 -11.07 13.27
C ILE A 38 19.28 -10.97 13.27
N SER A 39 18.72 -10.93 14.47
CA SER A 39 17.32 -10.63 14.75
C SER A 39 17.25 -9.59 15.86
N ASN A 40 16.66 -8.43 15.56
CA ASN A 40 16.50 -7.33 16.50
C ASN A 40 15.01 -7.14 16.78
N VAL A 41 14.59 -7.38 18.02
CA VAL A 41 13.16 -7.43 18.40
C VAL A 41 12.60 -6.13 19.00
N ASN A 42 13.41 -5.08 19.15
CA ASN A 42 13.02 -3.85 19.88
C ASN A 42 13.34 -2.54 19.12
N LEU A 43 13.34 -2.57 17.78
CA LEU A 43 13.50 -1.35 17.00
C LEU A 43 12.19 -0.56 16.98
N LYS A 44 12.25 0.73 17.33
CA LYS A 44 11.12 1.65 17.18
C LYS A 44 11.08 2.17 15.74
N LEU A 45 10.43 1.39 14.87
CA LEU A 45 10.31 1.69 13.45
C LEU A 45 9.07 2.56 13.19
N LYS A 46 9.14 3.43 12.18
CA LYS A 46 8.02 4.29 11.75
C LYS A 46 7.47 3.79 10.42
N SER A 47 6.14 3.81 10.28
CA SER A 47 5.46 3.50 9.02
C SER A 47 5.90 4.47 7.91
N GLY A 48 6.00 3.97 6.68
CA GLY A 48 6.38 4.74 5.49
C GLY A 48 7.87 5.06 5.35
N ARG A 49 8.72 4.61 6.28
CA ARG A 49 10.16 4.80 6.21
C ARG A 49 10.89 3.61 5.60
N THR A 50 11.92 3.90 4.80
CA THR A 50 12.87 2.90 4.32
C THR A 50 13.95 2.68 5.37
N TYR A 51 14.12 1.43 5.79
CA TYR A 51 15.18 1.01 6.68
C TYR A 51 16.19 0.18 5.91
N THR A 52 17.45 0.59 6.00
CA THR A 52 18.58 -0.12 5.39
C THR A 52 19.44 -0.72 6.48
N ALA A 53 19.62 -2.04 6.40
CA ALA A 53 20.60 -2.76 7.20
C ALA A 53 21.88 -2.86 6.39
N GLU A 54 23.02 -2.54 7.00
CA GLU A 54 24.34 -2.70 6.40
C GLU A 54 25.19 -3.63 7.27
N VAL A 55 25.99 -4.47 6.63
CA VAL A 55 26.94 -5.37 7.29
C VAL A 55 28.30 -5.23 6.62
N LYS A 56 29.37 -5.33 7.42
CA LYS A 56 30.75 -5.48 6.92
C LYS A 56 31.53 -6.41 7.84
N ALA A 57 32.50 -7.11 7.28
CA ALA A 57 33.43 -7.95 8.00
C ALA A 57 34.63 -7.14 8.52
N VAL A 58 35.20 -7.55 9.63
CA VAL A 58 36.45 -7.05 10.22
C VAL A 58 37.45 -8.19 10.21
N ASN A 59 38.65 -7.96 9.67
CA ASN A 59 39.69 -8.99 9.61
C ASN A 59 40.66 -8.91 10.81
N GLY A 60 41.62 -9.84 10.88
CA GLY A 60 42.64 -9.89 11.95
C GLY A 60 43.52 -8.65 12.05
N GLY A 61 43.66 -7.89 10.95
CA GLY A 61 44.36 -6.60 10.92
C GLY A 61 43.51 -5.39 11.31
N GLY A 62 42.23 -5.58 11.61
CA GLY A 62 41.29 -4.49 11.94
C GLY A 62 40.74 -3.73 10.72
N PHE A 63 40.95 -4.24 9.51
CA PHE A 63 40.41 -3.65 8.29
C PHE A 63 38.97 -4.12 8.03
N ASN A 64 38.18 -3.23 7.44
CA ASN A 64 36.79 -3.50 7.09
C ASN A 64 36.65 -3.95 5.63
N SER A 65 35.76 -4.89 5.37
CA SER A 65 35.33 -5.22 4.00
C SER A 65 34.47 -4.11 3.38
N SER A 66 34.13 -4.27 2.09
CA SER A 66 32.98 -3.60 1.50
C SER A 66 31.70 -3.93 2.27
N ARG A 67 30.69 -3.06 2.15
CA ARG A 67 29.40 -3.24 2.82
C ARG A 67 28.47 -4.03 1.92
N VAL A 68 27.75 -4.97 2.52
CA VAL A 68 26.53 -5.54 1.93
C VAL A 68 25.34 -4.90 2.63
N HIS A 69 24.24 -4.70 1.90
CA HIS A 69 23.07 -4.06 2.46
C HIS A 69 21.76 -4.66 1.92
N SER A 70 20.70 -4.48 2.70
CA SER A 70 19.34 -4.80 2.31
C SER A 70 18.41 -3.73 2.86
N SER A 71 17.42 -3.35 2.06
CA SER A 71 16.48 -2.28 2.41
C SER A 71 15.05 -2.79 2.35
N LEU A 72 14.22 -2.32 3.26
CA LEU A 72 12.79 -2.58 3.28
C LEU A 72 12.02 -1.33 3.69
N ILE A 73 10.76 -1.24 3.30
CA ILE A 73 9.86 -0.19 3.78
C ILE A 73 8.96 -0.79 4.84
N ILE A 74 8.85 -0.11 5.99
CA ILE A 74 7.94 -0.53 7.06
C ILE A 74 6.56 0.04 6.79
N VAL A 75 5.55 -0.82 6.72
CA VAL A 75 4.15 -0.44 6.59
C VAL A 75 3.39 -1.07 7.74
N SER A 76 3.04 -0.24 8.72
CA SER A 76 2.35 -0.66 9.96
C SER A 76 0.99 0.00 10.15
N GLU A 77 0.61 0.87 9.21
CA GLU A 77 -0.64 1.59 9.21
C GLU A 77 -1.36 1.34 7.86
N PRO A 78 -2.70 1.24 7.86
CA PRO A 78 -3.47 1.10 6.63
C PRO A 78 -3.44 2.39 5.79
N PRO A 79 -3.89 2.34 4.52
CA PRO A 79 -4.10 3.55 3.72
C PRO A 79 -5.02 4.53 4.46
N VAL A 80 -4.78 5.83 4.38
CA VAL A 80 -5.56 6.81 5.17
C VAL A 80 -6.69 7.37 4.31
N LEU A 81 -7.91 7.46 4.85
CA LEU A 81 -9.00 8.19 4.19
C LEU A 81 -8.74 9.70 4.27
N THR A 82 -8.81 10.40 3.14
CA THR A 82 -8.57 11.85 3.08
C THR A 82 -9.79 12.68 3.48
N GLY A 83 -10.97 12.06 3.53
CA GLY A 83 -12.26 12.73 3.64
C GLY A 83 -12.78 13.31 2.32
N GLN A 84 -12.04 13.20 1.22
CA GLN A 84 -12.54 13.56 -0.10
C GLN A 84 -13.51 12.50 -0.63
N PRO A 85 -14.59 12.91 -1.31
CA PRO A 85 -15.55 11.97 -1.87
C PRO A 85 -15.01 11.31 -3.15
N VAL A 86 -15.57 10.15 -3.47
CA VAL A 86 -15.49 9.59 -4.83
C VAL A 86 -16.21 10.53 -5.80
N SER A 87 -15.65 10.74 -6.98
CA SER A 87 -16.33 11.41 -8.08
C SER A 87 -17.12 10.39 -8.90
N ALA A 88 -18.36 10.70 -9.23
CA ALA A 88 -19.25 9.85 -10.01
C ALA A 88 -19.78 10.65 -11.20
N VAL A 89 -19.42 10.23 -12.42
CA VAL A 89 -19.79 10.93 -13.66
C VAL A 89 -20.55 9.98 -14.56
N PHE A 90 -21.76 10.37 -14.96
CA PHE A 90 -22.55 9.59 -15.90
C PHE A 90 -22.53 10.24 -17.28
N LYS A 91 -21.97 9.55 -18.28
CA LYS A 91 -21.88 10.03 -19.66
C LYS A 91 -22.19 8.89 -20.63
N GLN A 92 -23.01 9.19 -21.64
CA GLN A 92 -23.33 8.26 -22.73
C GLN A 92 -23.81 6.85 -22.29
N GLY A 93 -24.47 6.74 -21.13
CA GLY A 93 -24.97 5.46 -20.62
C GLY A 93 -24.00 4.71 -19.70
N GLN A 94 -22.84 5.29 -19.41
CA GLN A 94 -21.79 4.71 -18.58
C GLN A 94 -21.59 5.56 -17.33
N LEU A 95 -21.47 4.91 -16.17
CA LEU A 95 -21.09 5.55 -14.90
C LEU A 95 -19.59 5.32 -14.67
N THR A 96 -18.82 6.39 -14.63
CA THR A 96 -17.39 6.34 -14.26
C THR A 96 -17.24 6.78 -12.81
N LEU A 97 -16.59 5.94 -12.00
CA LEU A 97 -16.17 6.25 -10.64
C LEU A 97 -14.69 6.61 -10.62
N ASP A 98 -14.34 7.68 -9.91
CA ASP A 98 -12.96 8.11 -9.69
C ASP A 98 -12.71 8.35 -8.20
N TRP A 99 -11.75 7.62 -7.64
CA TRP A 99 -11.35 7.73 -6.23
C TRP A 99 -9.90 8.16 -6.04
N ASN A 100 -9.31 8.86 -7.02
CA ASN A 100 -7.91 9.30 -6.99
C ASN A 100 -7.49 9.97 -5.67
N ASN A 101 -8.39 10.77 -5.08
CA ASN A 101 -8.10 11.55 -3.88
C ASN A 101 -8.71 10.96 -2.60
N VAL A 102 -9.36 9.79 -2.65
CA VAL A 102 -10.08 9.22 -1.49
C VAL A 102 -9.12 8.60 -0.48
N PHE A 103 -8.06 7.95 -0.98
CA PHE A 103 -7.05 7.27 -0.17
C PHE A 103 -5.72 8.01 -0.29
N ASN A 104 -5.16 8.40 0.84
CA ASN A 104 -3.76 8.77 0.93
C ASN A 104 -2.93 7.51 1.16
N ILE A 105 -2.07 7.20 0.21
CA ILE A 105 -1.24 6.01 0.18
C ILE A 105 0.22 6.40 0.34
N ILE A 106 0.95 5.66 1.19
CA ILE A 106 2.40 5.74 1.25
C ILE A 106 2.98 5.50 -0.16
N SER A 107 3.70 6.50 -0.67
CA SER A 107 4.28 6.46 -2.00
C SER A 107 5.21 5.25 -2.20
N GLY A 108 5.12 4.61 -3.35
CA GLY A 108 5.93 3.45 -3.71
C GLY A 108 5.50 2.13 -3.04
N ILE A 109 4.49 2.12 -2.17
CA ILE A 109 3.96 0.89 -1.59
C ILE A 109 2.97 0.22 -2.55
N PRO A 110 3.20 -1.04 -2.94
CA PRO A 110 2.24 -1.80 -3.73
C PRO A 110 0.90 -1.96 -3.01
N HIS A 111 -0.17 -1.64 -3.73
CA HIS A 111 -1.55 -1.72 -3.27
C HIS A 111 -2.48 -2.13 -4.42
N HIS A 112 -3.72 -2.43 -4.06
CA HIS A 112 -4.81 -2.65 -5.00
C HIS A 112 -6.13 -2.16 -4.38
N TYR A 113 -7.15 -2.03 -5.22
CA TYR A 113 -8.51 -1.70 -4.84
C TYR A 113 -9.43 -2.87 -5.10
N SER A 114 -10.44 -3.03 -4.25
CA SER A 114 -11.64 -3.80 -4.57
C SER A 114 -12.85 -2.88 -4.57
N LEU A 115 -13.65 -2.92 -5.63
CA LEU A 115 -14.89 -2.17 -5.79
C LEU A 115 -16.10 -3.12 -5.71
N VAL A 116 -17.12 -2.70 -4.98
CA VAL A 116 -18.45 -3.33 -4.97
C VAL A 116 -19.49 -2.23 -5.18
N VAL A 117 -20.49 -2.50 -6.01
CA VAL A 117 -21.64 -1.61 -6.22
C VAL A 117 -22.93 -2.41 -6.05
N GLY A 118 -23.82 -1.90 -5.22
CA GLY A 118 -25.13 -2.49 -4.94
C GLY A 118 -26.29 -1.53 -5.19
N SER A 119 -27.45 -2.08 -5.49
CA SER A 119 -28.73 -1.37 -5.50
C SER A 119 -29.25 -1.03 -4.10
N ARG A 120 -28.68 -1.69 -3.08
CA ARG A 120 -28.98 -1.54 -1.65
C ARG A 120 -27.70 -1.63 -0.84
N ASP A 121 -27.72 -1.07 0.37
CA ASP A 121 -26.58 -1.18 1.27
C ASP A 121 -26.25 -2.65 1.57
N GLY A 122 -24.97 -3.01 1.44
CA GLY A 122 -24.47 -4.37 1.61
C GLY A 122 -24.68 -5.33 0.42
N PHE A 123 -25.31 -4.90 -0.68
CA PHE A 123 -25.50 -5.73 -1.88
C PHE A 123 -24.36 -5.50 -2.90
N SER A 124 -24.17 -6.46 -3.80
CA SER A 124 -23.19 -6.43 -4.90
C SER A 124 -23.82 -6.76 -6.26
N ASP A 125 -25.11 -6.49 -6.41
CA ASP A 125 -25.95 -6.87 -7.54
C ASP A 125 -25.79 -5.97 -8.78
N VAL A 126 -25.05 -4.86 -8.67
CA VAL A 126 -24.70 -4.00 -9.81
C VAL A 126 -23.29 -4.29 -10.30
N VAL A 127 -22.32 -4.32 -9.37
CA VAL A 127 -20.94 -4.76 -9.60
C VAL A 127 -20.58 -5.70 -8.47
N ASP A 128 -20.41 -6.98 -8.81
CA ASP A 128 -19.78 -7.93 -7.90
C ASP A 128 -18.32 -7.53 -7.63
N VAL A 129 -17.68 -8.13 -6.63
CA VAL A 129 -16.32 -7.74 -6.23
C VAL A 129 -15.37 -7.71 -7.43
N SER A 130 -14.87 -6.51 -7.73
CA SER A 130 -13.98 -6.25 -8.84
C SER A 130 -12.66 -5.69 -8.32
N TYR A 131 -11.54 -6.27 -8.78
CA TYR A 131 -10.20 -5.89 -8.34
C TYR A 131 -9.50 -5.07 -9.41
N THR A 132 -8.89 -3.95 -9.02
CA THR A 132 -8.12 -3.08 -9.92
C THR A 132 -6.94 -2.43 -9.19
N ARG A 133 -5.95 -1.96 -9.95
CA ARG A 133 -4.91 -1.05 -9.43
C ARG A 133 -5.15 0.40 -9.84
N ASP A 134 -6.09 0.61 -10.76
CA ASP A 134 -6.49 1.94 -11.22
C ASP A 134 -7.41 2.61 -10.18
N HIS A 135 -7.42 3.94 -10.16
CA HIS A 135 -8.35 4.74 -9.37
C HIS A 135 -9.63 5.08 -10.14
N LEU A 136 -9.69 4.70 -11.42
CA LEU A 136 -10.85 4.83 -12.29
C LEU A 136 -11.53 3.47 -12.50
N TYR A 137 -12.85 3.48 -12.51
CA TYR A 137 -13.64 2.31 -12.87
C TYR A 137 -14.92 2.69 -13.58
N ASP A 138 -15.09 2.10 -14.77
CA ASP A 138 -16.32 2.21 -15.53
C ASP A 138 -17.30 1.13 -15.10
N VAL A 139 -18.36 1.56 -14.44
CA VAL A 139 -19.48 0.71 -14.06
C VAL A 139 -20.38 0.52 -15.28
N SER A 140 -20.42 -0.71 -15.77
CA SER A 140 -21.45 -1.15 -16.71
C SER A 140 -22.74 -1.40 -15.93
N VAL A 141 -23.60 -0.38 -15.84
CA VAL A 141 -24.91 -0.53 -15.22
C VAL A 141 -25.88 -1.06 -16.27
N PRO A 142 -26.56 -2.21 -16.04
CA PRO A 142 -27.62 -2.66 -16.94
C PRO A 142 -28.69 -1.56 -17.09
N ALA A 143 -29.12 -1.30 -18.32
CA ALA A 143 -30.12 -0.25 -18.58
C ALA A 143 -31.41 -0.43 -17.77
N SER A 144 -31.79 -1.68 -17.47
CA SER A 144 -32.92 -2.02 -16.59
C SER A 144 -32.76 -1.51 -15.15
N THR A 145 -31.53 -1.45 -14.63
CA THR A 145 -31.20 -0.98 -13.29
C THR A 145 -31.30 0.54 -13.19
N LEU A 146 -31.01 1.28 -14.26
CA LEU A 146 -31.13 2.74 -14.33
C LEU A 146 -32.57 3.23 -14.60
N VAL A 147 -33.42 2.36 -15.14
CA VAL A 147 -34.81 2.66 -15.54
C VAL A 147 -35.85 2.07 -14.56
N SER A 148 -35.40 1.25 -13.61
CA SER A 148 -36.23 0.83 -12.47
C SER A 148 -36.69 2.07 -11.69
N SER A 149 -38.01 2.29 -11.62
CA SER A 149 -38.63 3.37 -10.81
C SER A 149 -38.29 3.29 -9.32
N ASP A 150 -37.74 2.17 -8.88
CA ASP A 150 -37.54 1.84 -7.47
C ASP A 150 -36.07 1.99 -7.02
N LEU A 151 -35.14 2.17 -7.97
CA LEU A 151 -33.71 2.25 -7.70
C LEU A 151 -33.25 3.71 -7.66
N ASN A 152 -33.43 4.33 -6.49
CA ASN A 152 -33.07 5.73 -6.30
C ASN A 152 -31.59 5.94 -5.98
N GLU A 153 -30.90 4.91 -5.51
CA GLU A 153 -29.58 5.02 -4.90
C GLU A 153 -28.66 3.87 -5.30
N LEU A 154 -27.38 4.19 -5.51
CA LEU A 154 -26.30 3.22 -5.67
C LEU A 154 -25.39 3.28 -4.44
N PHE A 155 -25.12 2.13 -3.85
CA PHE A 155 -24.22 1.97 -2.73
C PHE A 155 -22.87 1.51 -3.24
N VAL A 156 -21.85 2.33 -3.03
CA VAL A 156 -20.50 2.10 -3.53
C VAL A 156 -19.59 1.85 -2.34
N LYS A 157 -18.87 0.73 -2.38
CA LYS A 157 -17.83 0.39 -1.42
C LYS A 157 -16.51 0.18 -2.14
N ILE A 158 -15.48 0.92 -1.75
CA ILE A 158 -14.12 0.78 -2.27
C ILE A 158 -13.21 0.43 -1.10
N THR A 159 -12.43 -0.63 -1.23
CA THR A 159 -11.40 -1.00 -0.25
C THR A 159 -10.04 -0.81 -0.88
N CYS A 160 -9.16 -0.03 -0.25
CA CYS A 160 -7.75 0.07 -0.64
C CYS A 160 -6.93 -0.83 0.28
N THR A 161 -6.13 -1.72 -0.30
CA THR A 161 -5.39 -2.75 0.46
C THR A 161 -3.92 -2.73 0.04
N TYR A 162 -3.03 -2.57 1.01
CA TYR A 162 -1.61 -2.82 0.82
C TYR A 162 -1.32 -4.31 0.64
N ASN A 163 -0.22 -4.65 -0.03
CA ASN A 163 0.23 -6.05 -0.12
C ASN A 163 0.56 -6.67 1.26
N THR A 164 0.74 -5.85 2.30
CA THR A 164 0.85 -6.32 3.69
C THR A 164 -0.47 -6.83 4.27
N GLY A 165 -1.59 -6.59 3.59
CA GLY A 165 -2.95 -6.93 4.05
C GLY A 165 -3.62 -5.83 4.87
N LEU A 166 -2.91 -4.73 5.19
CA LEU A 166 -3.52 -3.57 5.82
C LEU A 166 -4.43 -2.83 4.83
N PHE A 167 -5.63 -2.47 5.25
CA PHE A 167 -6.63 -1.90 4.35
C PHE A 167 -7.47 -0.81 5.01
N SER A 168 -8.08 0.02 4.17
CA SER A 168 -9.11 0.98 4.54
C SER A 168 -10.29 0.90 3.59
N ILE A 169 -11.48 1.19 4.12
CA ILE A 169 -12.74 1.09 3.40
C ILE A 169 -13.36 2.48 3.29
N TYR A 170 -13.69 2.87 2.06
CA TYR A 170 -14.58 3.99 1.77
C TYR A 170 -15.96 3.47 1.36
N SER A 171 -17.02 4.11 1.81
CA SER A 171 -18.39 3.80 1.39
C SER A 171 -19.22 5.06 1.23
N THR A 172 -20.05 5.09 0.20
CA THR A 172 -20.92 6.23 -0.12
C THR A 172 -22.16 5.80 -0.87
N THR A 173 -23.15 6.68 -0.93
CA THR A 173 -24.39 6.48 -1.67
C THR A 173 -24.57 7.58 -2.71
N TYR A 174 -24.94 7.21 -3.94
CA TYR A 174 -25.24 8.16 -5.03
C TYR A 174 -26.69 8.07 -5.46
N LYS A 175 -27.38 9.21 -5.52
CA LYS A 175 -28.74 9.27 -6.08
C LYS A 175 -28.69 9.15 -7.60
N VAL A 176 -29.38 8.15 -8.15
CA VAL A 176 -29.42 7.86 -9.59
C VAL A 176 -30.06 9.00 -10.39
N LEU A 177 -31.09 9.64 -9.84
CA LEU A 177 -31.75 10.79 -10.46
C LEU A 177 -30.82 12.02 -10.65
N LEU A 178 -29.81 12.23 -9.79
CA LEU A 178 -28.85 13.33 -9.96
C LEU A 178 -27.80 13.04 -11.05
N LEU A 179 -27.51 11.76 -11.32
CA LEU A 179 -26.56 11.35 -12.36
C LEU A 179 -27.11 11.60 -13.78
N LEU A 180 -28.44 11.62 -13.94
CA LEU A 180 -29.11 11.77 -15.25
C LEU A 180 -29.33 13.23 -15.69
N HIS A 181 -29.29 14.22 -14.78
CA HIS A 181 -29.67 15.62 -15.06
C HIS A 181 -28.57 16.48 -15.74
N PHE A 182 -27.41 15.93 -16.11
CA PHE A 182 -26.45 16.67 -16.95
C PHE A 182 -26.76 16.62 -18.46
N LYS A 183 -27.92 16.09 -18.85
CA LYS A 183 -28.49 16.30 -20.18
C LYS A 183 -29.48 17.48 -20.11
N LEU A 184 -29.02 18.67 -20.50
CA LEU A 184 -29.77 19.69 -21.25
C LEU A 184 -29.00 21.03 -21.19
N ILE A 185 -27.98 21.19 -22.05
CA ILE A 185 -27.76 22.37 -22.92
C ILE A 185 -27.11 21.85 -24.21
#